data_AF-A0A9C9Z4C8-F1
#
_entry.id   AF-A0A9C9Z4C8-F1
#
_cell.length_a   1.000
_cell.length_b   1.000
_cell.length_c   1.000
_cell.angle_alpha   90.00
_cell.angle_beta   90.00
_cell.angle_gamma   90.00
#
_symmetry.space_group_name_H-M   'P 1'
#
loop_
_entity.id
_entity.type
_entity.pdbx_description
1 polymer ?
#
loop_
_entity_poly.entity_id
_entity_poly.type
_entity_poly.pdbx_seq_one_letter_code
_entity_poly.pdbx_strand_id
1 'polypeptide(L)' 'MKFASPLIRVQLIRRYKRFLADVRSPDGGEFTVHTPNTGSMAGCAEPGS' A
#
# COMPACT_ATOMS: atom_id res chain seq x y z
N MET A 1 11.75 10.07 13.12
CA MET A 1 10.27 10.23 13.11
C MET A 1 9.66 9.07 13.89
N LYS A 2 8.68 9.33 14.76
CA LYS A 2 7.87 8.30 15.44
C LYS A 2 6.42 8.49 15.02
N PHE A 3 5.76 7.44 14.55
CA PHE A 3 4.33 7.48 14.29
C PHE A 3 3.56 7.44 15.62
N ALA A 4 2.42 8.14 15.71
CA ALA A 4 1.60 8.16 16.92
C ALA A 4 0.99 6.80 17.27
N SER A 5 0.87 5.92 16.26
CA SER A 5 0.41 4.54 16.39
C SER A 5 1.32 3.61 15.57
N PRO A 6 1.41 2.31 15.91
CA PRO A 6 2.11 1.33 15.09
C PRO A 6 1.55 1.27 13.67
N LEU A 7 2.42 1.08 12.69
CA LEU A 7 2.01 0.84 11.31
C LEU A 7 1.52 -0.61 11.15
N ILE A 8 0.52 -0.80 10.30
CA ILE A 8 -0.01 -2.12 9.96
C ILE A 8 0.68 -2.59 8.68
N ARG A 9 1.32 -3.77 8.73
CA ARG A 9 1.90 -4.39 7.53
C ARG A 9 0.79 -5.04 6.71
N VAL A 10 0.86 -4.84 5.41
CA VAL A 10 -0.03 -5.44 4.39
C VAL A 10 0.81 -5.82 3.18
N GLN A 11 0.29 -6.70 2.34
CA GLN A 11 0.89 -7.04 1.06
C GLN A 11 0.22 -6.24 -0.06
N LEU A 12 1.02 -5.60 -0.91
CA LEU A 12 0.51 -4.88 -2.08
C LEU A 12 -0.05 -5.86 -3.13
N ILE A 13 -1.29 -5.65 -3.58
CA ILE A 13 -1.87 -6.38 -4.71
C ILE A 13 -1.62 -5.60 -6.00
N ARG A 14 -2.04 -4.32 -6.03
CA ARG A 14 -1.85 -3.44 -7.19
C ARG A 14 -2.00 -1.97 -6.80
N ARG A 15 -1.26 -1.08 -7.46
CA ARG A 15 -1.48 0.38 -7.43
C ARG A 15 -2.13 0.84 -8.72
N TYR A 16 -3.08 1.76 -8.65
CA TYR A 16 -3.81 2.27 -9.81
C TYR A 16 -4.36 3.68 -9.57
N LYS A 17 -4.75 4.36 -10.65
CA LYS A 17 -5.27 5.76 -10.62
C LYS A 17 -4.39 6.71 -9.79
N ARG A 18 -3.07 6.43 -9.74
CA ARG A 18 -2.00 7.09 -8.95
C ARG A 18 -2.16 7.03 -7.42
N PHE A 19 -3.37 7.24 -6.92
CA PHE A 19 -3.65 7.49 -5.50
C PHE A 19 -4.34 6.34 -4.78
N LEU A 20 -4.56 5.21 -5.46
CA LEU A 20 -5.23 4.04 -4.90
C LEU A 20 -4.32 2.82 -5.00
N ALA A 21 -4.34 2.00 -3.95
CA ALA A 21 -3.73 0.69 -3.96
C ALA A 21 -4.62 -0.32 -3.26
N ASP A 22 -4.82 -1.48 -3.87
CA ASP A 22 -5.45 -2.61 -3.19
C ASP A 22 -4.38 -3.40 -2.45
N VAL A 23 -4.66 -3.78 -1.21
CA VAL A 23 -3.73 -4.49 -0.33
C VAL A 23 -4.43 -5.65 0.39
N ARG A 24 -3.65 -6.64 0.84
CA ARG A 24 -4.12 -7.76 1.66
C ARG A 24 -3.49 -7.72 3.05
N SER A 25 -4.31 -7.86 4.10
CA SER A 25 -3.83 -8.02 5.47
C SER A 25 -3.25 -9.43 5.70
N PRO A 26 -2.42 -9.62 6.73
CA PRO A 26 -1.95 -10.94 7.14
C PRO A 26 -3.08 -11.94 7.44
N ASP A 27 -4.23 -11.42 7.89
CA ASP A 27 -5.42 -12.22 8.21
C ASP A 27 -6.29 -12.53 6.99
N GLY A 28 -5.86 -12.12 5.79
CA GLY A 28 -6.51 -12.41 4.51
C GLY A 28 -7.53 -11.37 4.04
N GLY A 29 -7.76 -10.30 4.80
CA GLY A 29 -8.71 -9.24 4.43
C GLY A 29 -8.15 -8.32 3.35
N GLU A 30 -8.96 -7.98 2.34
CA GLU A 30 -8.58 -7.07 1.26
C GLU A 30 -9.28 -5.72 1.38
N PHE A 31 -8.53 -4.64 1.17
CA PHE A 31 -9.06 -3.28 1.20
C PHE A 31 -8.21 -2.32 0.35
N THR A 32 -8.81 -1.19 -0.01
CA THR A 32 -8.13 -0.13 -0.76
C THR A 32 -7.55 0.93 0.19
N VAL A 33 -6.31 1.34 -0.05
CA VAL A 33 -5.62 2.41 0.69
C VAL A 33 -5.26 3.58 -0.22
N HIS A 34 -5.08 4.75 0.40
CA HIS A 34 -4.55 5.91 -0.31
C HIS A 34 -3.04 5.79 -0.54
N THR A 35 -2.59 6.12 -1.75
CA THR A 35 -1.16 6.29 -2.07
C THR A 35 -0.82 7.78 -2.13
N PRO A 36 -0.16 8.35 -1.10
CA PRO A 36 0.19 9.77 -1.07
C PRO A 36 1.46 10.08 -1.90
N ASN A 37 1.53 9.54 -3.12
CA ASN A 37 2.63 9.76 -4.06
C ASN A 37 2.07 9.88 -5.48
N THR A 38 2.28 11.03 -6.13
CA THR A 38 1.85 11.31 -7.51
C THR A 38 2.79 10.74 -8.58
N GLY A 39 4.02 10.41 -8.19
CA GLY A 39 5.10 9.95 -9.07
C GLY A 39 4.97 8.49 -9.51
N SER A 40 5.94 8.02 -10.29
CA SER A 40 5.92 6.69 -10.92
C SER A 40 5.95 5.55 -9.90
N MET A 41 6.68 5.71 -8.79
CA MET A 41 6.98 4.64 -7.82
C MET A 41 7.62 3.40 -8.47
N ALA A 42 8.41 3.58 -9.54
CA ALA A 42 9.16 2.50 -10.16
C ALA A 42 10.07 1.82 -9.11
N GLY A 43 9.95 0.51 -8.95
CA GLY A 43 10.66 -0.27 -7.93
C GLY A 43 10.11 -0.16 -6.49
N CYS A 44 9.03 0.59 -6.26
CA CYS A 44 8.40 0.75 -4.94
C CYS A 44 6.94 0.27 -4.87
N ALA A 45 6.37 -0.17 -6.00
CA ALA A 45 4.96 -0.56 -6.10
C ALA A 45 4.79 -1.92 -6.82
N GLU A 46 5.75 -2.81 -6.63
CA GLU A 46 5.70 -4.16 -7.20
C GLU A 46 4.70 -5.03 -6.43
N PRO A 47 3.78 -5.74 -7.10
CA PRO A 47 2.86 -6.66 -6.42
C PRO A 47 3.60 -7.68 -5.54
N GLY A 48 3.06 -7.95 -4.36
CA GLY A 48 3.62 -8.87 -3.39
C GLY A 48 4.60 -8.23 -2.38
N SER A 49 5.01 -6.98 -2.60
CA SER A 49 5.84 -6.19 -1.66
C SER A 49 5.11 -5.78 -0.39
#